data_AF-A0A524NQQ5-F1
#
_entry.id   AF-A0A524NQQ5-F1
#
_cell.length_a   1.000
_cell.length_b   1.000
_cell.length_c   1.000
_cell.angle_alpha   90.00
_cell.angle_beta   90.00
_cell.angle_gamma   90.00
#
_symmetry.space_group_name_H-M   'P 1'
#
loop_
_entity.id
_entity.type
_entity.pdbx_description
1 polymer ?
#
loop_
_entity_poly.entity_id
_entity_poly.type
_entity_poly.pdbx_seq_one_letter_code
_entity_poly.pdbx_strand_id
1 'polypeptide(L)'
;FQKRFNKLHHITPKTIVKGVSQKESIIKGTKHLPKSDMRRQIIELDAKMREAAEKLDFELAIQLRDAIAELNRALEKKKENDVVKPEN
;
A
#
# COMPACT_ATOMS: atom_id res chain seq x y z
N PHE A 1 28.85 -12.09 23.21
CA PHE A 1 28.36 -11.43 24.44
C PHE A 1 26.84 -11.53 24.62
N GLN A 2 26.00 -11.07 23.67
CA GLN A 2 24.53 -11.13 23.81
C GLN A 2 23.94 -12.53 24.05
N LYS A 3 24.40 -13.59 23.37
CA LYS A 3 23.89 -14.97 23.60
C LYS A 3 24.10 -15.46 25.03
N ARG A 4 25.24 -15.12 25.65
CA ARG A 4 25.58 -15.53 27.02
C ARG A 4 24.77 -14.75 28.05
N PHE A 5 24.57 -13.45 27.80
CA PHE A 5 23.68 -12.59 28.59
C PHE A 5 22.24 -13.10 28.53
N ASN A 6 21.74 -13.41 27.34
CA ASN A 6 20.39 -13.95 27.16
C ASN A 6 20.20 -15.28 27.90
N LYS A 7 21.20 -16.17 27.88
CA LYS A 7 21.18 -17.44 28.62
C LYS A 7 21.21 -17.23 30.15
N LEU A 8 22.04 -16.29 30.62
CA LEU A 8 22.17 -15.96 32.05
C LEU A 8 20.90 -15.32 32.62
N HIS A 9 20.22 -14.50 31.82
CA HIS A 9 19.03 -13.74 32.20
C HIS A 9 17.72 -14.36 31.71
N HIS A 10 17.74 -15.58 31.17
CA HIS A 10 16.56 -16.27 30.62
C HIS A 10 15.75 -15.45 29.58
N ILE A 11 16.45 -14.65 28.78
CA ILE A 11 15.85 -13.79 27.74
C ILE A 11 15.71 -14.58 26.44
N THR A 12 14.47 -14.79 26.00
CA THR A 12 14.18 -15.35 24.68
C THR A 12 14.06 -14.21 23.66
N PRO A 13 14.92 -14.14 22.63
CA PRO A 13 14.78 -13.15 21.57
C PRO A 13 13.41 -13.27 20.89
N LYS A 14 12.70 -12.16 20.76
CA LYS A 14 11.42 -12.06 20.04
C LYS A 14 11.46 -10.86 19.11
N THR A 15 10.83 -11.00 17.94
CA THR A 15 10.67 -9.89 16.99
C THR A 15 9.68 -8.88 17.56
N ILE A 16 10.10 -7.61 17.63
CA ILE A 16 9.22 -6.52 18.04
C ILE A 16 8.26 -6.23 16.89
N VAL A 17 6.96 -6.46 17.11
CA VAL A 17 5.90 -6.06 16.17
C VAL A 17 5.31 -4.74 16.68
N LYS A 18 5.60 -3.63 16.00
CA LYS A 18 5.01 -2.33 16.35
C LYS A 18 3.61 -2.22 15.74
N GLY A 19 2.62 -1.95 16.57
CA GLY A 19 1.29 -1.54 16.10
C GLY A 19 1.34 -0.08 15.63
N VAL A 20 1.27 0.13 14.32
CA VAL A 20 1.09 1.48 13.75
C VAL A 20 -0.40 1.77 13.63
N SER A 21 -0.85 2.93 14.12
CA SER A 21 -2.24 3.36 14.00
C SER A 21 -2.55 3.69 12.53
N GLN A 22 -3.59 3.09 11.96
CA GLN A 22 -4.02 3.37 10.59
C GLN A 22 -4.82 4.69 10.59
N LYS A 23 -4.36 5.69 9.84
CA LYS A 23 -5.16 6.86 9.49
C LYS A 23 -5.88 6.57 8.17
N GLU A 24 -7.19 6.73 8.16
CA GLU A 24 -7.99 6.60 6.94
C GLU A 24 -7.84 7.87 6.08
N SER A 25 -7.24 7.72 4.90
CA SER A 25 -7.11 8.77 3.90
C SER A 25 -8.28 8.66 2.91
N ILE A 26 -9.14 9.67 2.89
CA ILE A 26 -10.29 9.73 1.96
C ILE A 26 -9.82 10.40 0.67
N ILE A 27 -9.39 9.63 -0.31
CA ILE A 27 -9.11 10.14 -1.64
C ILE A 27 -10.42 10.07 -2.43
N LYS A 28 -10.89 11.21 -2.95
CA LYS A 28 -12.13 11.33 -3.73
C LYS A 28 -11.78 11.54 -5.19
N GLY A 29 -12.14 10.58 -6.04
CA GLY A 29 -12.41 10.86 -7.46
C GLY A 29 -11.48 10.16 -8.46
N THR A 30 -11.79 8.91 -8.79
CA THR A 30 -11.14 8.17 -9.90
C THR A 30 -12.18 7.55 -10.85
N LYS A 31 -13.35 8.20 -11.00
CA LYS A 31 -14.54 7.55 -11.57
C LYS A 31 -14.41 7.19 -13.06
N HIS A 32 -13.53 7.80 -13.86
CA HIS A 32 -13.60 7.71 -15.34
C HIS A 32 -12.26 7.58 -16.10
N LEU A 33 -11.22 6.94 -15.55
CA LEU A 33 -9.98 6.67 -16.33
C LEU A 33 -10.03 5.30 -17.06
N PRO A 34 -9.52 5.18 -18.31
CA PRO A 34 -9.35 3.91 -19.01
C PRO A 34 -8.46 2.93 -18.22
N LYS A 35 -8.69 1.61 -18.39
CA LYS A 35 -7.91 0.56 -17.66
C LYS A 35 -6.41 0.65 -17.92
N SER A 36 -6.01 0.98 -19.16
CA SER A 36 -4.61 1.12 -19.56
C SER A 36 -3.95 2.31 -18.87
N ASP A 37 -4.64 3.45 -18.81
CA ASP A 37 -4.13 4.66 -18.15
C ASP A 37 -4.03 4.47 -16.64
N MET A 38 -4.96 3.74 -16.02
CA MET A 38 -4.84 3.42 -14.58
C MET A 38 -3.61 2.57 -14.26
N ARG A 39 -3.26 1.60 -15.12
CA ARG A 39 -2.04 0.80 -14.91
C ARG A 39 -0.78 1.65 -15.02
N ARG A 40 -0.73 2.55 -16.01
CA ARG A 40 0.36 3.50 -16.15
C ARG A 40 0.46 4.42 -14.94
N GLN A 41 -0.67 4.94 -14.47
CA GLN A 41 -0.73 5.80 -13.28
C GLN A 41 -0.21 5.09 -12.02
N ILE A 42 -0.54 3.79 -11.85
CA ILE A 42 -0.02 2.99 -10.73
C ILE A 42 1.51 2.90 -10.77
N ILE A 43 2.10 2.66 -11.95
CA ILE A 43 3.57 2.59 -12.10
C ILE A 43 4.20 3.94 -11.75
N GLU A 44 3.62 5.04 -12.22
CA GLU A 44 4.12 6.39 -11.92
C GLU A 44 4.00 6.73 -10.42
N LEU A 45 2.89 6.36 -9.78
CA LEU A 45 2.70 6.56 -8.34
C LEU A 45 3.64 5.67 -7.50
N ASP A 46 3.89 4.43 -7.92
CA ASP A 46 4.82 3.53 -7.24
C ASP A 46 6.26 4.07 -7.30
N ALA A 47 6.68 4.59 -8.46
CA ALA A 47 7.98 5.25 -8.59
C ALA A 47 8.11 6.46 -7.65
N LYS A 48 7.08 7.33 -7.60
CA LYS A 48 7.05 8.49 -6.69
C LYS A 48 7.02 8.08 -5.22
N MET A 49 6.33 6.99 -4.88
CA MET A 49 6.27 6.48 -3.51
C MET A 49 7.66 6.02 -3.05
N ARG A 50 8.40 5.32 -3.92
CA ARG A 50 9.78 4.89 -3.64
C ARG A 50 10.71 6.08 -3.49
N GLU A 51 10.61 7.07 -4.36
CA GLU A 51 11.40 8.30 -4.25
C GLU A 51 11.11 9.06 -2.94
N ALA A 52 9.85 9.15 -2.53
CA ALA A 52 9.47 9.76 -1.25
C ALA A 52 10.04 8.97 -0.06
N ALA A 53 10.01 7.63 -0.13
CA ALA A 53 10.59 6.77 0.89
C ALA A 53 12.12 6.90 0.98
N GLU A 54 12.81 7.01 -0.16
CA GLU A 54 14.27 7.27 -0.21
C GLU A 54 14.62 8.63 0.41
N LYS A 55 13.77 9.64 0.23
CA LYS A 55 13.89 10.97 0.85
C LYS A 55 13.45 11.02 2.31
N LEU A 56 13.04 9.89 2.91
CA LEU A 56 12.49 9.78 4.26
C LEU A 56 11.20 10.60 4.48
N ASP A 57 10.49 10.93 3.41
CA ASP A 57 9.18 11.59 3.46
C ASP A 57 8.07 10.54 3.54
N PHE A 58 7.84 10.04 4.75
CA PHE A 58 6.89 8.97 5.01
C PHE A 58 5.44 9.40 4.89
N GLU A 59 5.10 10.66 5.18
CA GLU A 59 3.73 11.16 5.05
C GLU A 59 3.32 11.14 3.57
N LEU A 60 4.18 11.60 2.67
CA LEU A 60 3.94 11.53 1.24
C LEU A 60 3.91 10.08 0.73
N ALA A 61 4.83 9.22 1.18
CA ALA A 61 4.84 7.81 0.81
C ALA A 61 3.55 7.08 1.24
N ILE A 62 3.01 7.40 2.42
CA ILE A 62 1.74 6.86 2.91
C ILE A 62 0.58 7.30 2.02
N GLN A 63 0.50 8.58 1.67
CA GLN A 63 -0.54 9.10 0.77
C GLN A 63 -0.49 8.42 -0.60
N LEU A 64 0.71 8.24 -1.16
CA LEU A 64 0.90 7.57 -2.46
C LEU A 64 0.52 6.10 -2.39
N ARG A 65 0.87 5.40 -1.31
CA ARG A 65 0.43 4.01 -1.06
C ARG A 65 -1.09 3.90 -1.05
N ASP A 66 -1.77 4.80 -0.35
CA ASP A 66 -3.23 4.76 -0.22
C ASP A 66 -3.90 5.07 -1.57
N ALA A 67 -3.34 6.00 -2.35
CA ALA A 67 -3.78 6.27 -3.71
C ALA A 67 -3.64 5.05 -4.65
N ILE A 68 -2.52 4.33 -4.56
CA ILE A 68 -2.30 3.09 -5.32
C ILE A 68 -3.31 2.01 -4.90
N ALA A 69 -3.60 1.88 -3.61
CA ALA A 69 -4.57 0.92 -3.10
C ALA A 69 -5.99 1.23 -3.61
N GLU A 70 -6.39 2.50 -3.64
CA GLU A 70 -7.69 2.91 -4.18
C GLU A 70 -7.80 2.62 -5.68
N LEU A 71 -6.76 2.95 -6.47
CA LEU A 71 -6.72 2.68 -7.91
C LEU A 71 -6.81 1.18 -8.22
N ASN A 72 -6.10 0.34 -7.47
CA ASN A 72 -6.21 -1.11 -7.59
C ASN A 72 -7.63 -1.59 -7.26
N ARG A 73 -8.24 -1.08 -6.19
CA ARG A 73 -9.64 -1.43 -5.84
C ARG A 73 -10.62 -0.99 -6.92
N ALA A 74 -10.40 0.16 -7.55
CA ALA A 74 -11.22 0.64 -8.67
C ALA A 74 -11.04 -0.25 -9.92
N LEU A 75 -9.83 -0.73 -10.19
CA LEU A 75 -9.55 -1.68 -11.27
C LEU A 75 -10.26 -3.01 -11.07
N GLU A 76 -10.22 -3.57 -9.86
CA GLU A 76 -10.91 -4.82 -9.52
C GLU A 76 -12.43 -4.66 -9.66
N LYS A 77 -13.01 -3.56 -9.15
CA LYS A 77 -14.43 -3.25 -9.35
C LYS A 77 -14.80 -3.12 -10.83
N LYS A 78 -13.96 -2.53 -11.67
CA LYS A 78 -14.23 -2.47 -13.11
C LYS A 78 -14.20 -3.87 -13.74
N LYS A 79 -13.23 -4.73 -13.38
CA LYS A 79 -13.19 -6.12 -13.87
C LYS A 79 -14.47 -6.87 -13.51
N GLU A 80 -14.94 -6.77 -12.28
CA GLU A 80 -16.15 -7.45 -11.83
C GLU A 80 -17.41 -6.98 -12.58
N ASN A 81 -17.55 -5.68 -12.83
CA ASN A 81 -18.65 -5.14 -13.64
C ASN A 81 -18.63 -5.60 -15.12
N ASP A 82 -17.46 -5.85 -15.70
CA ASP A 82 -17.36 -6.39 -17.07
C ASP A 82 -17.72 -7.88 -17.15
N VAL A 83 -17.56 -8.64 -16.06
CA VAL A 83 -17.87 -10.08 -16.00
C VAL A 83 -19.37 -10.35 -15.76
N VAL A 84 -20.07 -9.43 -15.08
CA VAL A 84 -21.52 -9.54 -14.76
C VAL A 84 -22.41 -9.01 -15.90
N LYS A 85 -21.89 -8.84 -17.12
CA LYS A 85 -22.69 -8.67 -18.35
C LYS A 85 -22.77 -9.97 -19.18
N PRO A 86 -23.33 -11.09 -18.68
CA PRO A 86 -23.84 -12.10 -19.59
C PRO A 86 -25.13 -11.59 -20.22
N GLU A 87 -25.01 -11.26 -21.51
CA GLU A 87 -25.93 -11.57 -22.60
C GLU A 87 -27.43 -11.63 -22.26
N ASN A 88 -28.19 -10.67 -22.79
CA ASN A 88 -29.64 -10.73 -22.92
C ASN A 88 -30.00 -11.02 -24.38
#